data_AF-A0A194R340-F1
#
_entry.id   AF-A0A194R340-F1
#
_cell.length_a   1.000
_cell.length_b   1.000
_cell.length_c   1.000
_cell.angle_alpha   90.00
_cell.angle_beta   90.00
_cell.angle_gamma   90.00
#
_symmetry.space_group_name_H-M   'P 1'
#
loop_
_entity.id
_entity.type
_entity.pdbx_description
1 polymer ?
#
loop_
_entity_poly.entity_id
_entity_poly.type
_entity_poly.pdbx_seq_one_letter_code
_entity_poly.pdbx_strand_id
1 'polypeptide(L)'
;MTEEKLLHEEVHTNWEEAQRLGVSGDLADELRPFLPPGVDVTFIGSRPRTKEVLQRRMYQADIQKWLSEEDDSEDLPPSTTVTSSEDPLAPPLIQQPDGDNHQIRPGYQL
;
A
#
# COMPACT_ATOMS: atom_id res chain seq x y z
N MET A 1 2.95 29.98 -11.67
CA MET A 1 2.38 28.62 -11.48
C MET A 1 0.86 28.79 -11.42
N THR A 2 0.07 28.03 -12.19
CA THR A 2 -1.40 28.07 -12.11
C THR A 2 -1.91 27.12 -11.03
N GLU A 3 -3.01 27.48 -10.37
CA GLU A 3 -3.68 26.70 -9.32
C GLU A 3 -4.04 25.27 -9.76
N GLU A 4 -4.29 25.08 -11.06
CA GLU A 4 -4.57 23.79 -11.70
C GLU A 4 -3.44 22.76 -11.53
N LYS A 5 -2.24 23.17 -11.12
CA LYS A 5 -1.10 22.28 -10.83
C LYS A 5 -0.98 21.88 -9.36
N LEU A 6 -1.88 22.31 -8.48
CA LEU A 6 -1.85 22.00 -7.05
C LEU A 6 -3.02 21.10 -6.62
N LEU A 7 -2.80 20.24 -5.63
CA LEU A 7 -3.85 19.46 -4.96
C LEU A 7 -3.96 19.94 -3.52
N HIS A 8 -5.18 20.18 -3.06
CA HIS A 8 -5.48 20.44 -1.66
C HIS A 8 -5.47 19.12 -0.88
N GLU A 9 -4.87 19.16 0.30
CA GLU A 9 -4.89 18.07 1.28
C GLU A 9 -5.37 18.64 2.61
N GLU A 10 -6.31 17.92 3.22
CA GLU A 10 -6.87 18.26 4.51
C GLU A 10 -6.22 17.37 5.56
N VAL A 11 -5.69 18.00 6.59
CA VAL A 11 -5.10 17.32 7.75
C VAL A 11 -5.90 17.75 8.97
N HIS A 12 -6.58 16.79 9.58
CA HIS A 12 -7.22 16.97 10.87
C HIS A 12 -6.23 16.57 11.94
N THR A 13 -6.00 17.45 12.91
CA THR A 13 -5.15 17.11 14.05
C THR A 13 -5.58 17.87 15.30
N ASN A 14 -5.25 17.31 16.46
CA ASN A 14 -5.41 17.97 17.75
C ASN A 14 -4.08 18.05 18.49
N TRP A 15 -4.10 18.81 19.59
CA TRP A 15 -2.94 19.00 20.44
C TRP A 15 -2.38 17.67 20.96
N GLU A 16 -3.26 16.74 21.33
CA GLU A 16 -2.89 15.44 21.90
C GLU A 16 -2.17 14.54 20.88
N GLU A 17 -2.58 14.57 19.61
CA GLU A 17 -1.88 13.94 18.50
C GLU A 17 -0.53 14.60 18.21
N ALA A 18 -0.47 15.93 18.17
CA ALA A 18 0.77 16.66 17.96
C ALA A 18 1.81 16.29 19.04
N GLN A 19 1.41 16.23 20.32
CA GLN A 19 2.29 15.79 21.40
C GLN A 19 2.78 14.34 21.21
N ARG A 20 1.91 13.44 20.73
CA ARG A 20 2.26 12.05 20.44
C ARG A 20 3.25 11.91 19.29
N LEU A 21 3.21 12.82 18.32
CA LEU A 21 4.15 12.92 17.20
C LEU A 21 5.50 13.52 17.60
N GLY A 22 5.70 13.86 18.87
CA GLY A 22 6.98 14.34 19.40
C GLY A 22 7.12 15.86 19.43
N VAL A 23 6.04 16.62 19.21
CA VAL A 23 6.04 18.08 19.37
C VAL A 23 6.41 18.43 20.81
N SER A 24 7.56 19.09 20.98
CA SER A 24 8.15 19.44 22.27
C SER A 24 9.05 20.67 22.16
N GLY A 25 9.42 21.26 23.31
CA GLY A 25 10.28 22.45 23.36
C GLY A 25 9.69 23.65 22.62
N ASP A 26 10.54 24.41 21.94
CA ASP A 26 10.16 25.65 21.25
C ASP A 26 9.05 25.42 20.20
N LEU A 27 9.05 24.26 19.52
CA LEU A 27 8.01 23.91 18.55
C LEU A 27 6.63 23.74 19.20
N ALA A 28 6.58 23.25 20.44
CA ALA A 28 5.34 23.12 21.19
C ALA A 28 4.76 24.49 21.57
N ASP A 29 5.63 25.44 21.91
CA ASP A 29 5.23 26.81 22.25
C ASP A 29 4.75 27.58 21.00
N GLU A 30 5.38 27.35 19.84
CA GLU A 30 4.94 27.90 18.56
C GLU A 30 3.60 27.33 18.09
N LEU A 31 3.34 26.03 18.31
CA LEU A 31 2.11 25.37 17.88
C LEU A 31 0.93 25.57 18.83
N ARG A 32 1.20 25.87 20.11
CA ARG A 32 0.19 26.08 21.16
C ARG A 32 -0.98 27.01 20.75
N PRO A 33 -0.76 28.14 20.06
CA PRO A 33 -1.85 29.04 19.67
C PRO A 33 -2.72 28.49 18.54
N PHE A 34 -2.17 27.60 17.71
CA PHE A 34 -2.85 27.03 16.54
C PHE A 34 -3.53 25.69 16.85
N LEU A 35 -3.12 25.02 17.91
CA LEU A 35 -3.64 23.74 18.39
C LEU A 35 -4.09 23.86 19.85
N PRO A 36 -5.26 24.47 20.12
CA PRO A 36 -5.80 24.54 21.47
C PRO A 36 -6.06 23.12 22.01
N PRO A 37 -5.73 22.83 23.28
CA PRO A 37 -6.03 21.53 23.88
C PRO A 37 -7.53 21.21 23.83
N GLY A 38 -7.88 19.97 23.50
CA GLY A 38 -9.26 19.50 23.40
C GLY A 38 -10.06 20.03 22.21
N VAL A 39 -9.41 20.65 21.21
CA VAL A 39 -10.03 21.11 19.98
C VAL A 39 -9.39 20.41 18.79
N ASP A 40 -10.22 19.85 17.91
CA ASP A 40 -9.77 19.36 16.61
C ASP A 40 -9.64 20.54 15.64
N VAL A 41 -8.45 20.69 15.06
CA VAL A 41 -8.12 21.76 14.11
C VAL A 41 -7.87 21.14 12.74
N THR A 42 -8.39 21.77 11.70
CA THR A 42 -8.20 21.32 10.31
C THR A 42 -7.27 22.27 9.58
N PHE A 43 -6.16 21.75 9.06
CA PHE A 43 -5.23 22.48 8.21
C PHE A 43 -5.41 22.06 6.76
N ILE A 44 -5.52 23.04 5.86
CA ILE A 44 -5.62 22.80 4.42
C ILE A 44 -4.28 23.14 3.79
N GLY A 45 -3.52 22.11 3.45
CA GLY A 45 -2.27 22.23 2.71
C GLY A 45 -2.50 22.15 1.21
N SER A 46 -1.50 22.58 0.43
CA SER A 46 -1.45 22.29 -1.00
C SER A 46 -0.12 21.67 -1.39
N ARG A 47 -0.16 20.69 -2.29
CA ARG A 47 1.04 20.06 -2.85
C ARG A 47 1.02 20.07 -4.38
N PRO A 48 2.19 20.09 -5.03
CA PRO A 48 2.27 19.97 -6.48
C PRO A 48 1.66 18.66 -7.01
N ARG A 49 0.94 18.75 -8.13
CA ARG A 49 0.50 17.61 -8.96
C ARG A 49 1.70 17.06 -9.71
N THR A 50 2.36 16.06 -9.12
CA THR A 50 3.38 15.25 -9.80
C THR A 50 2.78 13.92 -10.24
N LYS A 51 3.44 13.23 -11.19
CA LYS A 51 3.04 11.89 -11.66
C LYS A 51 2.86 10.92 -10.49
N GLU A 52 3.79 10.95 -9.53
CA GLU A 52 3.75 10.12 -8.33
C GLU A 52 2.51 10.38 -7.46
N VAL A 53 2.14 11.66 -7.25
CA VAL A 53 0.95 12.02 -6.47
C VAL A 53 -0.32 11.44 -7.10
N LEU A 54 -0.44 11.57 -8.42
CA LEU A 54 -1.59 11.07 -9.16
C LEU A 54 -1.64 9.54 -9.14
N GLN A 55 -0.50 8.88 -9.34
CA GLN A 55 -0.40 7.43 -9.27
C GLN A 55 -0.79 6.90 -7.89
N ARG A 56 -0.27 7.48 -6.80
CA ARG A 56 -0.60 7.05 -5.44
C ARG A 56 -2.09 7.16 -5.13
N ARG A 57 -2.78 8.20 -5.61
CA ARG A 57 -4.25 8.30 -5.46
C ARG A 57 -5.01 7.30 -6.32
N MET A 58 -4.57 7.10 -7.57
CA MET A 58 -5.20 6.16 -8.50
C MET A 58 -5.12 4.72 -7.98
N TYR A 59 -4.01 4.34 -7.36
CA TYR A 59 -3.76 3.01 -6.81
C TYR A 59 -3.91 2.94 -5.28
N GLN A 60 -4.58 3.90 -4.64
CA GLN A 60 -4.62 3.98 -3.17
C GLN A 60 -5.14 2.68 -2.53
N ALA A 61 -6.22 2.11 -3.07
CA ALA A 61 -6.79 0.86 -2.56
C ALA A 61 -5.83 -0.33 -2.70
N ASP A 62 -5.19 -0.46 -3.87
CA ASP A 62 -4.24 -1.55 -4.13
C ASP A 62 -2.99 -1.42 -3.26
N ILE A 63 -2.48 -0.20 -3.08
CA ILE A 63 -1.34 0.08 -2.19
C ILE A 63 -1.66 -0.30 -0.74
N GLN A 64 -2.84 0.06 -0.24
CA GLN A 64 -3.26 -0.31 1.12
C GLN A 64 -3.40 -1.82 1.30
N LYS A 65 -3.96 -2.49 0.27
CA LYS A 65 -4.05 -3.95 0.24
C LYS A 65 -2.66 -4.59 0.31
N TRP A 66 -1.71 -4.18 -0.53
CA TRP A 66 -0.36 -4.72 -0.53
C TRP A 66 0.36 -4.51 0.81
N LEU A 67 0.25 -3.32 1.41
CA LEU A 67 0.85 -3.04 2.72
C LEU A 67 0.27 -3.92 3.84
N SER A 68 -1.02 -4.26 3.75
CA SER A 68 -1.69 -5.11 4.74
C SER A 68 -1.34 -6.60 4.55
N GLU A 69 -1.12 -7.03 3.31
CA GLU A 69 -0.70 -8.41 2.98
C GLU A 69 0.75 -8.71 3.42
N GLU A 70 1.62 -7.70 3.46
CA GLU A 70 3.01 -7.83 3.94
C GLU A 70 3.09 -8.05 5.46
N ASP A 71 2.21 -7.43 6.26
CA ASP A 71 2.12 -7.63 7.72
C ASP A 71 1.63 -9.05 8.10
N ASP A 72 0.74 -9.66 7.30
CA ASP A 72 0.23 -11.03 7.52
C ASP A 72 1.19 -12.14 7.02
N SER A 73 2.26 -11.79 6.29
CA SER A 73 3.15 -12.74 5.63
C SER A 73 4.38 -13.15 6.46
N GLU A 74 4.54 -12.67 7.69
CA GLU A 74 5.68 -13.04 8.57
C GLU A 74 5.55 -14.43 9.24
N ASP A 75 4.41 -15.14 9.10
CA ASP A 75 4.15 -16.44 9.76
C ASP A 75 4.23 -17.66 8.81
N LEU A 76 4.58 -17.49 7.53
CA LEU A 76 4.65 -18.58 6.56
C LEU A 76 6.10 -18.88 6.17
N PRO A 77 6.61 -20.11 6.41
CA PRO A 77 7.96 -20.46 5.98
C PRO A 77 8.06 -20.38 4.46
N PRO A 78 9.22 -19.95 3.90
CA PRO A 78 9.39 -19.82 2.47
C PRO A 78 9.10 -21.17 1.80
N SER A 79 8.09 -21.21 0.95
CA SER A 79 7.73 -22.38 0.16
C SER A 79 8.90 -22.74 -0.76
N THR A 80 9.68 -23.73 -0.36
CA THR A 80 10.82 -24.25 -1.13
C THR A 80 10.31 -24.96 -2.39
N THR A 81 10.30 -24.25 -3.52
CA THR A 81 10.18 -24.88 -4.84
C THR A 81 11.43 -25.72 -5.10
N VAL A 82 11.27 -27.04 -5.01
CA VAL A 82 12.33 -28.00 -5.38
C VAL A 82 12.39 -28.03 -6.91
N THR A 83 13.40 -27.40 -7.50
CA THR A 83 13.67 -27.49 -8.95
C THR A 83 14.50 -28.74 -9.20
N SER A 84 13.85 -29.87 -9.48
CA SER A 84 14.60 -31.02 -10.04
C SER A 84 14.90 -30.73 -11.50
N SER A 85 16.20 -30.75 -11.79
CA SER A 85 16.87 -30.26 -12.97
C SER A 85 16.48 -30.90 -14.31
N GLU A 86 16.64 -30.09 -15.36
CA GLU A 86 16.90 -30.44 -16.78
C GLU A 86 15.76 -30.20 -17.80
N ASP A 87 15.21 -28.98 -17.84
CA ASP A 87 14.76 -28.33 -19.08
C ASP A 87 14.53 -26.82 -18.81
N PRO A 88 15.24 -25.88 -19.47
CA PRO A 88 15.21 -24.46 -19.13
C PRO A 88 13.93 -23.72 -19.56
N LEU A 89 12.95 -24.40 -20.16
CA LEU A 89 11.70 -23.79 -20.65
C LEU A 89 10.43 -24.49 -20.15
N ALA A 90 10.55 -25.48 -19.27
CA ALA A 90 9.37 -26.16 -18.73
C ALA A 90 8.60 -25.25 -17.75
N PRO A 91 7.28 -25.06 -17.93
CA PRO A 91 6.45 -24.37 -16.95
C PRO A 91 6.35 -25.19 -15.65
N PRO A 92 6.18 -24.54 -14.48
CA PRO A 92 6.11 -25.23 -13.21
C PRO A 92 4.93 -26.21 -13.19
N LEU A 93 5.20 -27.48 -12.85
CA LEU A 93 4.15 -28.47 -12.69
C LEU A 93 3.44 -28.21 -11.36
N ILE A 94 2.25 -27.60 -11.42
CA ILE A 94 1.36 -27.47 -10.28
C ILE A 94 0.75 -28.85 -10.02
N GLN A 95 1.20 -29.51 -8.95
CA GLN A 95 0.63 -30.78 -8.53
C GLN A 95 -0.67 -30.49 -7.78
N GLN A 96 -1.82 -30.65 -8.45
CA GLN A 96 -3.13 -30.57 -7.81
C GLN A 96 -3.44 -31.90 -7.10
N PRO A 97 -4.08 -31.88 -5.91
CA PRO A 97 -4.45 -33.09 -5.19
C PRO A 97 -5.51 -33.89 -5.97
N ASP A 98 -5.32 -35.21 -5.99
CA ASP A 98 -6.06 -36.20 -6.77
C ASP A 98 -7.59 -36.06 -6.71
N GLY A 99 -8.21 -35.97 -7.89
CA GLY A 99 -9.66 -35.98 -8.06
C GLY A 99 -10.08 -36.44 -9.46
N ASP A 100 -10.42 -37.73 -9.55
CA ASP A 100 -11.25 -38.43 -10.52
C ASP A 100 -11.07 -38.20 -12.04
N ASN A 101 -10.62 -39.29 -12.66
CA ASN A 101 -10.52 -39.65 -14.08
C ASN A 101 -11.74 -39.23 -14.93
N HIS A 102 -11.53 -38.56 -16.08
CA HIS A 102 -12.18 -38.86 -17.38
C HIS A 102 -11.59 -38.02 -18.55
N GLN A 103 -10.56 -38.57 -19.19
CA GLN A 103 -10.38 -38.65 -20.65
C GLN A 103 -10.56 -37.37 -21.51
N ILE A 104 -9.49 -36.59 -21.70
CA ILE A 104 -9.39 -35.57 -22.76
C ILE A 104 -9.09 -36.27 -24.10
N ARG A 105 -10.03 -36.19 -25.07
CA ARG A 105 -9.80 -36.57 -26.48
C ARG A 105 -8.85 -35.56 -27.16
N PRO A 106 -7.98 -35.98 -28.09
CA PRO A 106 -7.02 -35.08 -28.70
C PRO A 106 -7.62 -34.33 -29.91
N GLY A 107 -7.18 -33.07 -30.06
CA GLY A 107 -6.88 -32.47 -31.36
C GLY A 107 -8.02 -31.81 -32.12
N TYR A 108 -8.05 -30.47 -32.08
CA TYR A 108 -8.40 -29.71 -33.29
C TYR A 108 -7.10 -29.40 -34.01
N GLN A 109 -6.96 -29.91 -35.23
CA GLN A 109 -5.89 -29.61 -36.16
C GLN A 109 -6.51 -28.80 -37.30
N LEU A 110 -5.92 -27.61 -37.53
CA LEU A 110 -5.95 -26.70 -38.69
C LEU A 110 -7.19 -26.69 -39.59
#